data_AF-A0ABC8KB94-F1
#
_entry.id   AF-A0ABC8KB94-F1
#
_cell.length_a   1.000
_cell.length_b   1.000
_cell.length_c   1.000
_cell.angle_alpha   90.00
_cell.angle_beta   90.00
_cell.angle_gamma   90.00
#
_symmetry.space_group_name_H-M   'P 1'
#
loop_
_entity.id
_entity.type
_entity.pdbx_description
1 polymer ?
#
loop_
_entity_poly.entity_id
_entity_poly.type
_entity_poly.pdbx_seq_one_letter_code
_entity_poly.pdbx_strand_id
1 'polypeptide(L)'
;MAAIDYIVCEKSDVFIPSHGGNMGHALQGQRAYAGHKKYITPNKRQMLPYFMNASLPESDFNRIVKELHRESLGQPELRTSKGGKDVTKHPVPECMCSDRQQQQQQQQQ
;
A
#
# COMPACT_ATOMS: atom_id res chain seq x y z
N MET A 1 7.31 20.86 3.82
CA MET A 1 7.38 19.77 4.81
C MET A 1 6.95 18.45 4.19
N ALA A 2 5.71 18.30 3.70
CA ALA A 2 5.18 17.02 3.19
C ALA A 2 5.93 16.34 2.03
N ALA A 3 6.68 17.08 1.19
CA ALA A 3 7.40 16.52 0.05
C ALA A 3 8.54 15.56 0.48
N ILE A 4 9.26 15.90 1.56
CA ILE A 4 10.34 15.03 2.07
C ILE A 4 9.75 13.77 2.68
N ASP A 5 8.70 13.90 3.50
CA ASP A 5 8.00 12.76 4.10
C ASP A 5 7.51 11.79 3.02
N TYR A 6 7.00 12.34 1.91
CA TYR A 6 6.56 11.56 0.75
C TYR A 6 7.71 10.76 0.13
N ILE A 7 8.82 11.42 -0.21
CA ILE A 7 9.96 10.76 -0.86
C ILE A 7 10.52 9.65 0.04
N VAL A 8 10.66 9.90 1.35
CA VAL A 8 11.12 8.90 2.31
C VAL A 8 10.19 7.69 2.33
N CYS A 9 8.87 7.91 2.38
CA CYS A 9 7.86 6.84 2.38
C CYS A 9 7.74 6.11 1.03
N GLU A 10 8.04 6.78 -0.08
CA GLU A 10 8.07 6.19 -1.42
C GLU A 10 9.29 5.26 -1.58
N LYS A 11 10.43 5.66 -1.04
CA LYS A 11 11.68 4.88 -1.13
C LYS A 11 11.79 3.75 -0.10
N SER A 12 11.00 3.76 0.98
CA SER A 12 11.03 2.70 2.00
C SER A 12 10.57 1.32 1.49
N ASP A 13 11.04 0.26 2.15
CA ASP A 13 10.65 -1.13 1.84
C ASP A 13 9.18 -1.42 2.17
N VAL A 14 8.71 -0.88 3.28
CA VAL A 14 7.32 -1.01 3.76
C VAL A 14 6.80 0.37 4.17
N PHE A 15 5.55 0.65 3.83
CA PHE A 15 4.83 1.82 4.30
C PHE A 15 3.52 1.41 4.98
N ILE A 16 3.23 2.02 6.12
CA ILE A 16 2.02 1.78 6.92
C ILE A 16 1.40 3.14 7.23
N PRO A 17 0.30 3.54 6.58
CA PRO A 17 -0.36 4.81 6.87
C PRO A 17 -1.04 4.76 8.24
N SER A 18 -0.97 5.87 8.98
CA SER A 18 -1.78 6.04 10.18
C SER A 18 -3.24 6.34 9.84
N HIS A 19 -3.55 7.00 8.72
CA HIS A 19 -4.91 7.35 8.29
C HIS A 19 -5.04 7.34 6.75
N GLY A 20 -6.26 7.12 6.26
CA GLY A 20 -6.61 7.16 4.84
C GLY A 20 -6.77 8.58 4.30
N GLY A 21 -5.69 9.37 4.30
CA GLY A 21 -5.64 10.72 3.72
C GLY A 21 -4.98 10.76 2.34
N ASN A 22 -4.90 11.95 1.76
CA ASN A 22 -4.35 12.17 0.40
C ASN A 22 -2.93 11.61 0.20
N MET A 23 -2.06 11.78 1.20
CA MET A 23 -0.69 11.25 1.13
C MET A 23 -0.68 9.71 1.10
N GLY A 24 -1.53 9.07 1.92
CA GLY A 24 -1.67 7.61 1.91
C GLY A 24 -2.21 7.11 0.57
N HIS A 25 -3.18 7.81 -0.01
CA HIS A 25 -3.71 7.50 -1.34
C HIS A 25 -2.64 7.58 -2.43
N ALA A 26 -1.89 8.69 -2.48
CA ALA A 26 -0.82 8.88 -3.46
C ALA A 26 0.27 7.81 -3.31
N LEU A 27 0.70 7.50 -2.08
CA LEU A 27 1.67 6.45 -1.82
C LEU A 27 1.15 5.06 -2.14
N GLN A 28 -0.13 4.78 -1.88
CA GLN A 28 -0.74 3.49 -2.24
C GLN A 28 -0.67 3.25 -3.74
N GLY A 29 -1.08 4.23 -4.55
CA GLY A 29 -1.04 4.11 -6.00
C GLY A 29 0.38 4.11 -6.56
N GLN A 30 1.27 5.00 -6.10
CA GLN A 30 2.66 5.01 -6.55
C GLN A 30 3.38 3.70 -6.22
N ARG A 31 3.21 3.18 -5.01
CA ARG A 31 3.83 1.91 -4.62
C ARG A 31 3.25 0.74 -5.42
N ALA A 32 1.97 0.76 -5.78
CA ALA A 32 1.38 -0.24 -6.68
C ALA A 32 1.91 -0.13 -8.13
N TYR A 33 2.08 1.10 -8.63
CA TYR A 33 2.52 1.38 -10.00
C TYR A 33 4.02 1.12 -10.23
N ALA A 34 4.88 1.63 -9.35
CA ALA A 34 6.34 1.65 -9.53
C ALA A 34 7.01 0.33 -9.06
N GLY A 35 6.56 -0.80 -9.60
CA GLY A 35 7.15 -2.11 -9.33
C GLY A 35 6.66 -2.80 -8.06
N HIS A 36 5.45 -2.46 -7.60
CA HIS A 36 4.79 -3.05 -6.43
C HIS A 36 5.66 -3.11 -5.16
N LYS A 37 5.64 -2.04 -4.36
CA LYS A 37 6.23 -2.01 -3.03
C LYS A 37 5.17 -2.23 -1.94
N LYS A 38 5.56 -2.86 -0.83
CA LYS A 38 4.63 -3.22 0.25
C LYS A 38 3.93 -2.00 0.85
N TYR A 39 2.61 -2.05 0.93
CA TYR A 39 1.77 -1.05 1.57
C TYR A 39 0.78 -1.77 2.49
N ILE A 40 0.86 -1.56 3.80
CA ILE A 40 0.02 -2.28 4.77
C ILE A 40 -1.02 -1.34 5.33
N THR A 41 -2.30 -1.58 5.02
CA THR A 41 -3.40 -0.88 5.69
C THR A 41 -3.67 -1.54 7.04
N PRO A 42 -3.52 -0.84 8.18
CA PRO A 42 -3.80 -1.45 9.48
C PRO A 42 -5.29 -1.77 9.64
N ASN A 43 -5.62 -2.99 10.05
CA ASN A 43 -6.96 -3.37 10.47
C ASN A 43 -7.22 -2.90 11.91
N LYS A 44 -7.27 -1.57 12.08
CA LYS A 44 -7.36 -0.90 13.40
C LYS A 44 -8.48 -1.45 14.27
N ARG A 45 -9.63 -1.74 13.67
CA ARG A 45 -10.81 -2.26 14.38
C ARG A 45 -10.53 -3.63 15.02
N GLN A 46 -9.87 -4.53 14.30
CA GLN A 46 -9.52 -5.84 14.83
C GLN A 46 -8.28 -5.81 15.74
N MET A 47 -7.41 -4.81 15.59
CA MET A 47 -6.26 -4.61 16.48
C MET A 47 -6.67 -4.13 17.88
N LEU A 48 -7.67 -3.25 17.97
CA LEU A 48 -8.04 -2.56 19.21
C LEU A 48 -8.15 -3.46 20.46
N PRO A 49 -8.81 -4.63 20.44
CA PRO A 49 -8.92 -5.50 21.61
C PRO A 49 -7.56 -5.99 22.14
N TYR A 50 -6.60 -6.22 21.25
CA TYR A 50 -5.27 -6.72 21.62
C TYR A 50 -4.37 -5.62 22.18
N PHE A 51 -4.51 -4.37 21.69
CA PHE A 51 -3.80 -3.22 22.25
C PHE A 51 -4.25 -2.88 23.67
N MET A 52 -5.52 -3.13 24.00
CA MET A 52 -6.08 -2.84 25.31
C MET A 52 -5.85 -3.97 26.33
N ASN A 53 -5.32 -5.12 25.90
CA ASN A 53 -5.08 -6.25 26.79
C ASN A 53 -3.63 -6.23 27.32
N ALA A 54 -3.44 -5.60 28.49
CA ALA A 54 -2.14 -5.49 29.15
C ALA A 54 -1.54 -6.85 29.58
N SER A 55 -2.36 -7.90 29.67
CA SER A 55 -1.93 -9.25 30.07
C SER A 55 -1.54 -10.14 28.89
N LEU A 56 -1.69 -9.66 27.64
CA LEU A 56 -1.37 -10.43 26.44
C LEU A 56 0.16 -10.57 26.28
N PRO A 57 0.71 -11.78 26.18
CA PRO A 57 2.12 -11.96 25.88
C PRO A 57 2.51 -11.33 24.55
N GLU A 58 3.69 -10.70 24.51
CA GLU A 58 4.17 -10.01 23.30
C GLU A 58 4.29 -10.95 22.09
N SER A 59 4.68 -12.21 22.32
CA SER A 59 4.76 -13.24 21.28
C SER A 59 3.39 -13.49 20.61
N ASP A 60 2.33 -13.58 21.41
CA ASP A 60 0.97 -13.75 20.92
C ASP A 60 0.47 -12.50 20.21
N PHE A 61 0.71 -11.31 20.78
CA PHE A 61 0.40 -10.05 20.13
C PHE A 61 1.05 -9.96 18.73
N ASN A 62 2.34 -10.25 18.63
CA ASN A 62 3.09 -10.22 17.37
C ASN A 62 2.53 -11.23 16.36
N ARG A 63 2.19 -12.45 16.80
CA ARG A 63 1.57 -13.46 15.94
C ARG A 63 0.21 -12.99 15.41
N ILE A 64 -0.64 -12.47 16.30
CA ILE A 64 -1.98 -11.98 15.96
C ILE A 64 -1.88 -10.80 14.97
N VAL A 65 -1.03 -9.81 15.24
CA VAL A 65 -0.86 -8.66 14.34
C VAL A 65 -0.35 -9.09 12.97
N LYS A 66 0.58 -10.04 12.89
CA LYS A 66 1.05 -10.58 11.61
C LYS A 66 -0.07 -11.28 10.85
N GLU A 67 -0.86 -12.11 11.52
CA GLU A 67 -1.96 -12.85 10.90
C GLU A 67 -3.04 -11.90 10.36
N LEU A 68 -3.42 -10.89 11.15
CA LEU A 68 -4.42 -9.88 10.75
C LEU A 68 -4.06 -9.12 9.46
N HIS A 69 -2.77 -8.99 9.15
CA HIS A 69 -2.27 -8.20 8.01
C HIS A 69 -1.61 -9.05 6.93
N ARG A 70 -1.68 -10.38 7.01
CA ARG A 70 -1.01 -11.31 6.08
C ARG A 70 -1.34 -11.00 4.62
N GLU A 71 -2.61 -10.68 4.34
CA GLU A 71 -3.13 -10.36 2.99
C GLU A 71 -3.14 -8.85 2.70
N SER A 72 -2.72 -8.01 3.65
CA SER A 72 -2.72 -6.55 3.51
C SER A 72 -1.39 -6.04 2.96
N LEU A 73 -0.93 -6.55 1.82
CA LEU A 73 0.40 -6.23 1.27
C LEU A 73 0.38 -5.11 0.21
N GLY A 74 -0.79 -4.58 -0.12
CA GLY A 74 -0.93 -3.44 -1.05
C GLY A 74 -0.85 -3.84 -2.52
N GLN A 75 -1.32 -5.04 -2.84
CA GLN A 75 -1.40 -5.55 -4.20
C GLN A 75 -2.20 -4.62 -5.12
N PRO A 76 -1.78 -4.42 -6.38
CA PRO A 76 -2.49 -3.55 -7.30
C PRO A 76 -3.94 -4.02 -7.50
N GLU A 77 -4.90 -3.13 -7.24
CA GLU A 77 -6.32 -3.43 -7.39
C GLU A 77 -6.85 -2.86 -8.70
N LEU A 78 -7.63 -3.67 -9.43
CA LEU A 78 -8.40 -3.20 -10.57
C LEU A 78 -9.41 -2.14 -10.13
N ARG A 79 -9.31 -0.97 -10.74
CA ARG A 79 -10.30 0.09 -10.60
C ARG A 79 -11.56 -0.32 -11.35
N THR A 80 -12.62 -0.59 -10.60
CA THR A 80 -13.94 -0.87 -11.19
C THR A 80 -14.60 0.45 -11.62
N SER A 81 -15.50 0.40 -12.60
CA SER A 81 -16.24 1.56 -13.12
C SER A 81 -17.19 2.22 -12.10
N LYS A 82 -17.21 1.73 -10.86
CA LYS A 82 -17.97 2.36 -9.77
C LYS A 82 -17.32 3.71 -9.44
N GLY A 83 -18.11 4.78 -9.49
CA GLY A 83 -17.66 6.14 -9.20
C GLY A 83 -16.97 6.23 -7.83
N GLY A 84 -15.94 7.07 -7.72
CA GLY A 84 -15.27 7.40 -6.46
C GLY A 84 -13.91 6.75 -6.21
N LYS A 85 -13.40 5.89 -7.10
CA LYS A 85 -11.99 5.48 -7.09
C LYS A 85 -11.21 6.31 -8.10
N ASP A 86 -10.23 7.08 -7.62
CA ASP A 86 -9.35 7.88 -8.47
C ASP A 86 -8.11 7.08 -8.91
N VAL A 87 -7.47 7.55 -9.97
CA VAL A 87 -6.28 6.92 -10.57
C VAL A 87 -5.03 7.04 -9.69
N THR A 88 -4.96 8.05 -8.81
CA THR A 88 -3.79 8.31 -7.96
C THR A 88 -3.67 7.27 -6.85
N LYS A 89 -4.79 6.69 -6.41
CA LYS A 89 -4.84 5.57 -5.46
C LYS A 89 -4.90 4.20 -6.13
N HIS A 90 -5.63 4.10 -7.26
CA HIS A 90 -5.89 2.84 -7.95
C HIS A 90 -5.46 2.93 -9.43
N PRO A 91 -4.16 2.71 -9.73
CA PRO A 91 -3.60 2.94 -11.07
C PRO A 91 -3.98 1.88 -12.12
N VAL A 92 -4.52 0.72 -11.72
CA VAL A 92 -4.85 -0.37 -12.65
C VAL A 92 -6.27 -0.19 -13.20
N PRO A 93 -6.50 -0.34 -14.52
CA PRO A 93 -5.52 -0.73 -15.56
C PRO A 93 -4.79 0.42 -16.25
N GLU A 94 -5.25 1.67 -16.13
CA GLU A 94 -4.90 2.72 -17.10
C GLU A 94 -3.45 3.21 -17.00
N CYS A 95 -2.82 3.10 -15.84
CA CYS A 95 -1.45 3.56 -15.63
C CYS A 95 -0.42 2.43 -15.61
N MET A 96 -0.82 1.15 -15.67
CA MET A 96 0.14 0.05 -15.62
C MET A 96 0.81 -0.13 -16.98
N CYS A 97 2.15 -0.25 -17.00
CA CYS A 97 2.87 -0.59 -18.23
C CYS A 97 2.41 -1.97 -18.73
N SER A 98 2.00 -2.04 -19.99
CA SER A 98 1.80 -3.32 -20.68
C SER A 98 3.14 -3.87 -21.15
N ASP A 99 3.32 -5.19 -21.19
CA ASP A 99 4.54 -5.85 -21.69
C ASP A 99 4.98 -5.34 -23.08
N ARG A 100 4.03 -4.89 -23.92
CA ARG A 100 4.27 -4.27 -25.23
C ARG A 100 5.07 -2.96 -25.18
N GLN A 101 4.98 -2.18 -24.12
CA GLN A 101 5.67 -0.88 -23.99
C GLN A 101 7.12 -1.03 -23.51
N GLN A 102 7.42 -2.06 -22.71
CA GLN A 102 8.79 -2.34 -22.25
C GLN A 102 9.70 -2.80 -23.39
N GLN A 103 9.17 -3.57 -24.36
CA GLN A 103 9.92 -4.03 -25.53
C GLN A 103 10.30 -2.89 -26.49
N GLN A 104 9.47 -1.84 -26.61
CA GLN A 104 9.74 -0.70 -27.48
C GLN A 104 10.81 0.24 -26.91
N GLN A 105 10.91 0.38 -25.59
CA GLN A 105 11.96 1.18 -24.94
C GLN A 105 13.33 0.49 -24.93
N GLN A 106 13.37 -0.84 -24.92
CA GLN A 106 14.63 -1.61 -25.02
C GLN A 106 15.19 -1.69 -26.44
N GLN A 107 14.37 -1.48 -27.48
CA GLN A 107 14.83 -1.43 -28.88
C GLN A 107 15.32 -0.05 -29.33
N GLN A 108 15.25 0.96 -28.45
CA GLN A 108 15.72 2.33 -28.72
C GLN A 108 17.00 2.69 -27.93
N GLN A 109 17.63 1.71 -27.28
CA GLN A 109 18.99 1.79 -26.73
C GLN A 109 19.87 0.75 -27.43
#